data_AF-A0A960MG58-F1
#
_entry.id   AF-A0A960MG58-F1
#
_cell.length_a   1.000
_cell.length_b   1.000
_cell.length_c   1.000
_cell.angle_alpha   90.00
_cell.angle_beta   90.00
_cell.angle_gamma   90.00
#
_symmetry.space_group_name_H-M   'P 1'
#
loop_
_entity.id
_entity.type
_entity.pdbx_description
1 polymer ?
#
loop_
_entity_poly.entity_id
_entity_poly.type
_entity_poly.pdbx_seq_one_letter_code
_entity_poly.pdbx_strand_id
1 'polypeptide(L)'
;VKAGQIVLAAELRGIGETETGHGKNEFGKGRFGPDNLDILTAYLMGKSYVGMRTGDARRWVRVLAAFEAKGGKPASLHLVAIGEAAIPALHAAALDAGRFESVSIRGMLPDWESLVGVGETHDQAVNIVHGVLRHYDLPDLVPLAGGGDRVTISQPISPLGTPIP
;
A
#
# COMPACT_ATOMS: atom_id res chain seq x y z
N VAL A 1 2.48 -21.39 0.53
CA VAL A 1 1.62 -22.59 0.78
C VAL A 1 1.05 -23.09 -0.56
N LYS A 2 0.69 -24.39 -0.66
CA LYS A 2 0.55 -25.21 -1.90
C LYS A 2 1.83 -25.35 -2.74
N ALA A 3 2.57 -24.28 -2.98
CA ALA A 3 3.86 -24.28 -3.69
C ALA A 3 5.08 -24.46 -2.74
N GLY A 4 4.89 -24.95 -1.51
CA GLY A 4 5.99 -25.13 -0.54
C GLY A 4 6.56 -23.86 0.10
N GLN A 5 6.10 -22.67 -0.29
CA GLN A 5 6.57 -21.40 0.27
C GLN A 5 6.02 -21.11 1.68
N ILE A 6 6.85 -20.51 2.53
CA ILE A 6 6.42 -19.84 3.76
C ILE A 6 5.64 -18.59 3.37
N VAL A 7 4.48 -18.36 3.99
CA VAL A 7 3.63 -17.20 3.69
C VAL A 7 3.27 -16.52 5.01
N LEU A 8 3.59 -15.23 5.10
CA LEU A 8 3.09 -14.33 6.13
C LEU A 8 1.94 -13.53 5.52
N ALA A 9 0.70 -13.81 5.95
CA ALA A 9 -0.42 -12.93 5.68
C ALA A 9 -0.42 -11.82 6.74
N ALA A 10 -0.31 -10.58 6.31
CA ALA A 10 -0.06 -9.43 7.17
C ALA A 10 -1.15 -8.37 7.00
N GLU A 11 -1.72 -7.92 8.11
CA GLU A 11 -2.62 -6.76 8.15
C GLU A 11 -1.82 -5.48 8.43
N LEU A 12 -2.22 -4.38 7.78
CA LEU A 12 -1.72 -3.04 8.08
C LEU A 12 -2.79 -2.33 8.92
N ARG A 13 -2.40 -1.28 9.65
CA ARG A 13 -3.37 -0.48 10.43
C ARG A 13 -4.57 -0.05 9.57
N GLY A 14 -5.78 -0.15 10.09
CA GLY A 14 -7.03 0.18 9.39
C GLY A 14 -7.50 -0.87 8.39
N ILE A 15 -6.78 -1.98 8.22
CA ILE A 15 -7.21 -3.11 7.38
C ILE A 15 -7.55 -4.29 8.29
N GLY A 16 -8.66 -4.98 7.99
CA GLY A 16 -9.03 -6.23 8.66
C GLY A 16 -9.43 -6.02 10.11
N GLU A 17 -8.79 -6.72 11.05
CA GLU A 17 -9.13 -6.65 12.48
C GLU A 17 -8.99 -5.24 13.06
N THR A 18 -8.14 -4.41 12.46
CA THR A 18 -7.90 -3.03 12.90
C THR A 18 -8.75 -1.97 12.18
N GLU A 19 -9.68 -2.37 11.31
CA GLU A 19 -10.61 -1.44 10.66
C GLU A 19 -11.52 -0.77 11.69
N THR A 20 -11.74 0.54 11.54
CA THR A 20 -12.55 1.32 12.50
C THR A 20 -13.92 1.74 11.98
N GLY A 21 -14.18 1.57 10.67
CA GLY A 21 -15.34 2.11 9.96
C GLY A 21 -16.57 1.20 9.86
N HIS A 22 -16.46 -0.08 10.23
CA HIS A 22 -17.57 -1.03 10.13
C HIS A 22 -18.79 -0.61 10.95
N GLY A 23 -19.94 -0.51 10.28
CA GLY A 23 -21.24 -0.24 10.91
C GLY A 23 -21.46 1.19 11.40
N LYS A 24 -20.51 2.10 11.21
CA LYS A 24 -20.64 3.49 11.66
C LYS A 24 -21.15 4.40 10.55
N ASN A 25 -21.83 5.49 10.94
CA ASN A 25 -22.27 6.55 10.03
C ASN A 25 -21.44 7.80 10.31
N GLU A 26 -20.19 7.78 9.87
CA GLU A 26 -19.21 8.84 10.12
C GLU A 26 -19.17 9.89 9.00
N PHE A 27 -18.55 11.04 9.30
CA PHE A 27 -18.42 12.16 8.37
C PHE A 27 -17.75 11.77 7.06
N GLY A 28 -18.43 11.91 5.92
CA GLY A 28 -17.82 11.60 4.61
C GLY A 28 -17.72 10.10 4.28
N LYS A 29 -18.55 9.28 4.92
CA LYS A 29 -18.84 7.89 4.52
C LYS A 29 -19.14 7.79 3.01
N GLY A 30 -18.47 6.88 2.32
CA GLY A 30 -18.58 6.69 0.86
C GLY A 30 -17.92 7.81 0.04
N ARG A 31 -17.07 8.65 0.63
CA ARG A 31 -16.19 9.58 -0.11
C ARG A 31 -14.76 9.50 0.37
N PHE A 32 -14.55 9.45 1.69
CA PHE A 32 -13.22 9.42 2.30
C PHE A 32 -12.77 8.02 2.74
N GLY A 33 -13.56 6.97 2.51
CA GLY A 33 -13.26 5.62 2.99
C GLY A 33 -13.61 5.38 4.45
N PRO A 34 -13.52 4.11 4.89
CA PRO A 34 -13.88 3.69 6.25
C PRO A 34 -12.92 4.21 7.33
N ASP A 35 -11.68 4.56 6.97
CA ASP A 35 -10.64 5.05 7.90
C ASP A 35 -10.51 6.58 7.90
N ASN A 36 -11.52 7.32 7.41
CA ASN A 36 -11.50 8.78 7.25
C ASN A 36 -11.00 9.54 8.50
N LEU A 37 -11.46 9.20 9.71
CA LEU A 37 -11.07 9.88 10.95
C LEU A 37 -9.62 9.59 11.32
N ASP A 38 -9.15 8.38 11.07
CA ASP A 38 -7.76 7.98 11.26
C ASP A 38 -6.83 8.69 10.28
N ILE A 39 -7.26 8.83 9.02
CA ILE A 39 -6.54 9.55 7.97
C ILE A 39 -6.41 11.04 8.35
N LEU A 40 -7.52 11.67 8.76
CA LEU A 40 -7.51 13.07 9.20
C LEU A 40 -6.67 13.28 10.46
N THR A 41 -6.72 12.33 11.40
CA THR A 41 -5.86 12.36 12.60
C THR A 41 -4.40 12.24 12.23
N ALA A 42 -4.03 11.32 11.32
CA ALA A 42 -2.68 11.21 10.80
C ALA A 42 -2.21 12.54 10.18
N TYR A 43 -3.06 13.17 9.37
CA TYR A 43 -2.77 14.48 8.78
C TYR A 43 -2.50 15.56 9.83
N LEU A 44 -3.34 15.66 10.87
CA LEU A 44 -3.14 16.62 11.97
C LEU A 44 -1.83 16.39 12.73
N MET A 45 -1.33 15.16 12.75
CA MET A 45 -0.03 14.80 13.33
C MET A 45 1.15 15.03 12.37
N GLY A 46 0.93 15.61 11.19
CA GLY A 46 1.96 15.80 10.16
C GLY A 46 2.40 14.49 9.50
N LYS A 47 1.54 13.47 9.48
CA LYS A 47 1.80 12.15 8.90
C LYS A 47 0.81 11.87 7.76
N SER A 48 1.14 10.91 6.92
CA SER A 48 0.19 10.29 5.98
C SER A 48 -0.12 8.87 6.41
N TYR A 49 -1.34 8.42 6.14
CA TYR A 49 -1.74 7.04 6.44
C TYR A 49 -0.94 6.05 5.58
N VAL A 50 -0.65 6.40 4.31
CA VAL A 50 0.30 5.68 3.44
C VAL A 50 1.66 5.50 4.10
N GLY A 51 2.25 6.56 4.66
CA GLY A 51 3.56 6.49 5.31
C GLY A 51 3.55 5.62 6.57
N MET A 52 2.47 5.68 7.34
CA MET A 52 2.28 4.85 8.53
C MET A 52 2.13 3.35 8.15
N ARG A 53 1.28 3.04 7.16
CA ARG A 53 1.10 1.69 6.60
C ARG A 53 2.36 1.16 5.92
N THR A 54 3.16 2.02 5.31
CA THR A 54 4.49 1.66 4.75
C THR A 54 5.41 1.16 5.87
N GLY A 55 5.40 1.84 7.02
CA GLY A 55 6.12 1.40 8.21
C GLY A 55 5.65 0.03 8.73
N ASP A 56 4.36 -0.25 8.67
CA ASP A 56 3.79 -1.54 9.07
C ASP A 56 4.24 -2.67 8.12
N ALA A 57 4.17 -2.45 6.81
CA ALA A 57 4.66 -3.41 5.82
C ALA A 57 6.15 -3.76 6.06
N ARG A 58 7.00 -2.76 6.29
CA ARG A 58 8.42 -2.96 6.61
C ARG A 58 8.64 -3.72 7.92
N ARG A 59 7.78 -3.56 8.93
CA ARG A 59 7.85 -4.35 10.18
C ARG A 59 7.54 -5.81 9.93
N TRP A 60 6.51 -6.12 9.15
CA TRP A 60 6.17 -7.50 8.79
C TRP A 60 7.27 -8.19 8.00
N VAL A 61 7.89 -7.47 7.06
CA VAL A 61 9.07 -7.95 6.32
C VAL A 61 10.24 -8.30 7.25
N ARG A 62 10.45 -7.51 8.32
CA ARG A 62 11.48 -7.82 9.34
C ARG A 62 11.11 -9.05 10.17
N VAL A 63 9.84 -9.21 10.54
CA VAL A 63 9.35 -10.40 11.25
C VAL A 63 9.58 -11.66 10.43
N LEU A 64 9.20 -11.65 9.14
CA LEU A 64 9.40 -12.79 8.25
C LEU A 64 10.89 -13.13 8.07
N ALA A 65 11.73 -12.12 7.82
CA ALA A 65 13.17 -12.34 7.67
C ALA A 65 13.83 -12.88 8.96
N ALA A 66 13.39 -12.43 10.13
CA ALA A 66 13.86 -12.95 11.41
C ALA A 66 13.39 -14.38 11.69
N PHE A 67 12.21 -14.77 11.18
CA PHE A 67 11.71 -16.13 11.24
C PHE A 67 12.57 -17.08 10.38
N GLU A 68 12.89 -16.70 9.14
CA GLU A 68 13.72 -17.51 8.25
C GLU A 68 15.15 -17.69 8.75
N ALA A 69 15.75 -16.65 9.37
CA ALA A 69 17.09 -16.72 9.92
C ALA A 69 17.26 -17.81 11.00
N LYS A 70 16.16 -18.24 11.63
CA LYS A 70 16.17 -19.36 12.61
C LYS A 70 16.14 -20.74 11.95
N GLY A 71 15.93 -20.83 10.64
CA GLY A 71 15.74 -22.08 9.88
C GLY A 71 16.72 -22.32 8.72
N GLY A 72 17.61 -21.38 8.37
CA GLY A 72 18.58 -21.56 7.26
C GLY A 72 19.04 -20.25 6.60
N LYS A 73 19.56 -20.34 5.37
CA LYS A 73 19.88 -19.14 4.55
C LYS A 73 18.59 -18.32 4.33
N PRO A 74 18.65 -16.97 4.33
CA PRO A 74 17.49 -16.15 4.00
C PRO A 74 16.96 -16.55 2.63
N ALA A 75 15.67 -16.88 2.55
CA ALA A 75 15.05 -17.12 1.26
C ALA A 75 14.87 -15.80 0.52
N SER A 76 14.69 -15.88 -0.79
CA SER A 76 14.26 -14.72 -1.55
C SER A 76 12.86 -14.29 -1.09
N LEU A 77 12.69 -12.98 -0.87
CA LEU A 77 11.41 -12.42 -0.46
C LEU A 77 10.58 -12.02 -1.67
N HIS A 78 9.31 -12.44 -1.67
CA HIS A 78 8.31 -12.00 -2.64
C HIS A 78 7.27 -11.16 -1.93
N LEU A 79 6.97 -9.98 -2.47
CA LEU A 79 5.94 -9.09 -1.94
C LEU A 79 4.68 -9.17 -2.80
N VAL A 80 3.54 -9.44 -2.17
CA VAL A 80 2.23 -9.38 -2.82
C VAL A 80 1.36 -8.44 -2.03
N ALA A 81 0.81 -7.41 -2.67
CA ALA A 81 -0.08 -6.44 -2.05
C ALA A 81 -1.30 -6.16 -2.91
N ILE A 82 -2.45 -6.02 -2.26
CA ILE A 82 -3.76 -5.93 -2.91
C ILE A 82 -4.54 -4.77 -2.28
N GLY A 83 -5.25 -4.01 -3.12
CA GLY A 83 -6.15 -2.95 -2.68
C GLY A 83 -5.42 -1.89 -1.87
N GLU A 84 -5.93 -1.53 -0.70
CA GLU A 84 -5.36 -0.44 0.10
C GLU A 84 -3.95 -0.71 0.64
N ALA A 85 -3.49 -1.96 0.61
CA ALA A 85 -2.11 -2.30 0.95
C ALA A 85 -1.12 -2.04 -0.20
N ALA A 86 -1.61 -1.83 -1.43
CA ALA A 86 -0.82 -1.70 -2.65
C ALA A 86 0.19 -0.54 -2.61
N ILE A 87 -0.29 0.70 -2.44
CA ILE A 87 0.58 1.89 -2.41
C ILE A 87 1.59 1.83 -1.25
N PRO A 88 1.20 1.50 0.00
CA PRO A 88 2.15 1.34 1.09
C PRO A 88 3.21 0.26 0.86
N ALA A 89 2.83 -0.86 0.26
CA ALA A 89 3.74 -1.95 -0.07
C ALA A 89 4.74 -1.56 -1.18
N LEU A 90 4.29 -0.83 -2.20
CA LEU A 90 5.17 -0.31 -3.25
C LEU A 90 6.19 0.69 -2.66
N HIS A 91 5.77 1.57 -1.75
CA HIS A 91 6.69 2.43 -1.01
C HIS A 91 7.69 1.62 -0.16
N ALA A 92 7.24 0.56 0.51
CA ALA A 92 8.12 -0.30 1.29
C ALA A 92 9.17 -0.98 0.39
N ALA A 93 8.77 -1.46 -0.79
CA ALA A 93 9.68 -2.03 -1.79
C ALA A 93 10.69 -1.01 -2.32
N ALA A 94 10.27 0.22 -2.60
CA ALA A 94 11.15 1.30 -3.02
C ALA A 94 12.17 1.68 -1.92
N LEU A 95 11.75 1.71 -0.65
CA LEU A 95 12.62 2.05 0.48
C LEU A 95 13.58 0.92 0.89
N ASP A 96 13.22 -0.34 0.62
CA ASP A 96 14.04 -1.52 0.86
C ASP A 96 14.50 -2.11 -0.50
N ALA A 97 15.04 -1.26 -1.37
CA ALA A 97 15.44 -1.62 -2.72
C ALA A 97 16.36 -2.85 -2.76
N GLY A 98 16.08 -3.77 -3.69
CA GLY A 98 16.85 -5.00 -3.87
C GLY A 98 16.53 -6.12 -2.87
N ARG A 99 15.69 -5.88 -1.86
CA ARG A 99 15.29 -6.89 -0.87
C ARG A 99 14.31 -7.92 -1.41
N PHE A 100 13.49 -7.54 -2.40
CA PHE A 100 12.47 -8.40 -2.99
C PHE A 100 12.93 -8.93 -4.34
N GLU A 101 12.74 -10.24 -4.56
CA GLU A 101 12.92 -10.89 -5.86
C GLU A 101 11.77 -10.52 -6.80
N SER A 102 10.55 -10.43 -6.26
CA SER A 102 9.39 -9.93 -7.00
C SER A 102 8.45 -9.10 -6.13
N VAL A 103 7.75 -8.17 -6.78
CA VAL A 103 6.76 -7.27 -6.18
C VAL A 103 5.51 -7.29 -7.06
N SER A 104 4.42 -7.89 -6.57
CA SER A 104 3.13 -7.93 -7.24
C SER A 104 2.15 -7.00 -6.55
N ILE A 105 1.68 -5.99 -7.27
CA ILE A 105 0.74 -4.98 -6.80
C ILE A 105 -0.56 -5.11 -7.59
N ARG A 106 -1.71 -5.16 -6.89
CA ARG A 106 -3.03 -5.32 -7.49
C ARG A 106 -4.03 -4.32 -6.93
N GLY A 107 -4.86 -3.71 -7.78
CA GLY A 107 -5.93 -2.81 -7.29
C GLY A 107 -5.40 -1.48 -6.78
N MET A 108 -4.39 -0.91 -7.44
CA MET A 108 -3.77 0.38 -7.10
C MET A 108 -4.26 1.48 -8.06
N LEU A 109 -4.28 2.73 -7.61
CA LEU A 109 -4.30 3.87 -8.53
C LEU A 109 -3.07 3.81 -9.48
N PRO A 110 -3.21 4.18 -10.77
CA PRO A 110 -2.06 4.24 -11.67
C PRO A 110 -1.08 5.35 -11.27
N ASP A 111 -1.60 6.50 -10.85
CA ASP A 111 -0.88 7.73 -10.52
C ASP A 111 -1.77 8.61 -9.62
N TRP A 112 -1.18 9.56 -8.90
CA TRP A 112 -1.89 10.59 -8.13
C TRP A 112 -2.28 11.79 -9.00
N GLU A 113 -1.62 12.02 -10.13
CA GLU A 113 -1.99 13.10 -11.06
C GLU A 113 -3.44 12.98 -11.56
N SER A 114 -3.87 11.78 -11.94
CA SER A 114 -5.25 11.49 -12.35
C SER A 114 -6.26 11.74 -11.24
N LEU A 115 -5.86 11.58 -9.97
CA LEU A 115 -6.71 11.84 -8.82
C LEU A 115 -6.94 13.34 -8.61
N VAL A 116 -5.92 14.17 -8.82
CA VAL A 116 -6.07 15.64 -8.69
C VAL A 116 -6.74 16.28 -9.91
N GLY A 117 -6.73 15.60 -11.06
CA GLY A 117 -7.36 16.06 -12.29
C GLY A 117 -8.88 15.89 -12.37
N VAL A 118 -9.49 15.13 -11.44
CA VAL A 118 -10.94 14.85 -11.43
C VAL A 118 -11.69 15.71 -10.41
N GLY A 119 -12.96 15.99 -10.69
CA GLY A 119 -13.82 16.78 -9.80
C GLY A 119 -14.34 16.02 -8.57
N GLU A 120 -14.32 14.69 -8.60
CA GLU A 120 -14.76 13.84 -7.49
C GLU A 120 -13.92 12.56 -7.42
N THR A 121 -13.68 12.09 -6.20
CA THR A 121 -12.98 10.84 -5.89
C THR A 121 -13.81 10.04 -4.90
N HIS A 122 -13.69 8.71 -4.92
CA HIS A 122 -14.39 7.83 -3.98
C HIS A 122 -13.40 6.89 -3.26
N ASP A 123 -13.42 6.95 -1.93
CA ASP A 123 -12.59 6.14 -1.03
C ASP A 123 -11.07 6.24 -1.29
N GLN A 124 -10.62 7.38 -1.82
CA GLN A 124 -9.20 7.59 -2.14
C GLN A 124 -8.42 8.34 -1.07
N ALA A 125 -9.07 8.83 0.00
CA ALA A 125 -8.36 9.61 1.03
C ALA A 125 -7.24 8.81 1.71
N VAL A 126 -7.41 7.48 1.81
CA VAL A 126 -6.42 6.56 2.38
C VAL A 126 -5.10 6.53 1.60
N ASN A 127 -5.15 6.90 0.32
CA ASN A 127 -4.02 6.91 -0.62
C ASN A 127 -3.26 8.24 -0.63
N ILE A 128 -3.66 9.25 0.14
CA ILE A 128 -3.09 10.60 0.07
C ILE A 128 -1.76 10.70 0.83
N VAL A 129 -0.77 11.33 0.18
CA VAL A 129 0.45 11.84 0.80
C VAL A 129 0.55 13.34 0.54
N HIS A 130 0.53 14.15 1.60
CA HIS A 130 0.40 15.60 1.49
C HIS A 130 1.58 16.24 0.77
N GLY A 131 1.31 16.90 -0.36
CA GLY A 131 2.31 17.62 -1.15
C GLY A 131 3.25 16.73 -1.97
N VAL A 132 2.93 15.44 -2.13
CA VAL A 132 3.80 14.44 -2.77
C VAL A 132 4.12 14.74 -4.22
N LEU A 133 3.16 15.26 -5.00
CA LEU A 133 3.33 15.61 -6.41
C LEU A 133 4.36 16.72 -6.67
N ARG A 134 4.85 17.39 -5.63
CA ARG A 134 6.01 18.30 -5.73
C ARG A 134 7.35 17.57 -5.78
N HIS A 135 7.35 16.25 -5.57
CA HIS A 135 8.54 15.42 -5.39
C HIS A 135 8.52 14.18 -6.29
N TYR A 136 7.41 13.45 -6.38
CA TYR A 136 7.26 12.25 -7.21
C TYR A 136 5.78 11.86 -7.38
N ASP A 137 5.52 10.92 -8.29
CA ASP A 137 4.25 10.21 -8.44
C ASP A 137 4.42 8.67 -8.32
N LEU A 138 3.33 7.90 -8.24
CA LEU A 138 3.34 6.45 -8.04
C LEU A 138 4.19 5.67 -9.06
N PRO A 139 4.17 6.00 -10.37
CA PRO A 139 5.04 5.34 -11.35
C PRO A 139 6.54 5.50 -11.05
N ASP A 140 6.95 6.60 -10.41
CA ASP A 140 8.36 6.85 -10.07
C ASP A 140 8.89 5.89 -8.99
N LEU A 141 8.00 5.22 -8.24
CA LEU A 141 8.39 4.22 -7.25
C LEU A 141 8.80 2.89 -7.89
N VAL A 142 8.31 2.58 -9.09
CA VAL A 142 8.61 1.33 -9.81
C VAL A 142 10.11 1.12 -10.04
N PRO A 143 10.87 2.07 -10.61
CA PRO A 143 12.31 1.90 -10.77
C PRO A 143 13.04 1.75 -9.42
N LEU A 144 12.60 2.46 -8.38
CA LEU A 144 13.18 2.37 -7.03
C LEU A 144 12.94 1.00 -6.39
N ALA A 145 11.81 0.36 -6.70
CA ALA A 145 11.45 -0.98 -6.22
C ALA A 145 12.09 -2.13 -7.04
N GLY A 146 12.93 -1.81 -8.04
CA GLY A 146 13.65 -2.80 -8.85
C GLY A 146 13.24 -2.86 -10.33
N GLY A 147 12.37 -1.96 -10.78
CA GLY A 147 11.98 -1.82 -12.18
C GLY A 147 10.96 -2.86 -12.66
N GLY A 148 10.58 -2.76 -13.94
CA GLY A 148 9.54 -3.60 -14.55
C GLY A 148 9.86 -5.10 -14.56
N ASP A 149 11.14 -5.48 -14.48
CA ASP A 149 11.55 -6.89 -14.40
C ASP A 149 11.15 -7.55 -13.07
N ARG A 150 10.95 -6.76 -12.01
CA ARG A 150 10.59 -7.25 -10.67
C ARG A 150 9.22 -6.81 -10.21
N VAL A 151 8.74 -5.67 -10.70
CA VAL A 151 7.49 -5.05 -10.27
C VAL A 151 6.41 -5.29 -11.32
N THR A 152 5.36 -5.99 -10.93
CA THR A 152 4.15 -6.16 -11.74
C THR A 152 2.99 -5.44 -11.06
N ILE A 153 2.42 -4.45 -11.75
CA ILE A 153 1.20 -3.77 -11.34
C ILE A 153 0.06 -4.25 -12.25
N SER A 154 -1.08 -4.62 -11.67
CA SER A 154 -2.22 -5.11 -12.45
C SER A 154 -3.55 -4.69 -11.83
N GLN A 155 -4.61 -4.74 -12.64
CA GLN A 155 -5.98 -4.38 -12.23
C GLN A 155 -6.03 -2.99 -11.58
N PRO A 156 -5.59 -1.93 -12.28
CA PRO A 156 -5.63 -0.59 -11.72
C PRO A 156 -7.06 -0.15 -11.41
N ILE A 157 -7.21 0.74 -10.44
CA ILE A 157 -8.48 1.37 -10.08
C ILE A 157 -8.50 2.82 -10.53
N SER A 158 -9.70 3.30 -10.87
CA SER A 158 -9.96 4.70 -11.19
C SER A 158 -9.99 5.54 -9.91
N PRO A 159 -9.95 6.88 -10.02
CA PRO A 159 -10.20 7.78 -8.89
C PRO A 159 -11.56 7.57 -8.18
N LEU A 160 -12.51 6.89 -8.84
CA LEU A 160 -13.80 6.50 -8.26
C LEU A 160 -13.77 5.13 -7.56
N GLY A 161 -12.60 4.52 -7.38
CA GLY A 161 -12.43 3.24 -6.71
C GLY A 161 -12.92 2.03 -7.52
N THR A 162 -13.21 2.21 -8.81
CA THR A 162 -13.67 1.13 -9.70
C THR A 162 -12.54 0.59 -10.57
N PRO A 163 -12.53 -0.71 -10.93
CA PRO A 163 -11.52 -1.24 -11.85
C PRO A 163 -11.53 -0.51 -13.21
N ILE A 164 -10.34 -0.23 -13.74
CA ILE A 164 -10.17 0.29 -15.10
C ILE A 164 -10.12 -0.91 -16.07
N PRO A 165 -10.88 -0.89 -17.18
CA PRO A 165 -10.89 -1.96 -18.20
C PRO A 165 -9.53 -2.24 -18.83
#